data_AF-A0A3D8I0T4-F1
#
_entry.id   AF-A0A3D8I0T4-F1
#
_cell.length_a   1.000
_cell.length_b   1.000
_cell.length_c   1.000
_cell.angle_alpha   90.00
_cell.angle_beta   90.00
_cell.angle_gamma   90.00
#
_symmetry.space_group_name_H-M   'P 1'
#
loop_
_entity.id
_entity.type
_entity.pdbx_description
1 polymer ?
#
loop_
_entity_poly.entity_id
_entity_poly.type
_entity_poly.pdbx_seq_one_letter_code
_entity_poly.pdbx_strand_id
1 'polypeptide(L)'
;IVYGIKGIEKLNFILMPLLFCIFFGLLCYAMNLSSFEKSFAFMFEPDISKIDSKTLIDAMGQVFFSLSLGAGTILTYASHSNREQNLLSTSLLILVPGIIISLMAGLMIFTFVFEYGNQSNVSEGSGLIFITLPVMFGKFGMLGSIFSVLFMTGLLFAGISSTVSLLEPCVKYLCDRTRFSRSVITYLVTLGIFIVGIP
;
A
#
# COMPACT_ATOMS: atom_id res chain seq x y z
N ILE A 1 -8.34 10.94 -12.88
CA ILE A 1 -9.64 10.43 -13.38
C ILE A 1 -10.22 11.35 -14.44
N VAL A 2 -10.50 12.63 -14.13
CA VAL A 2 -11.10 13.61 -15.09
C VAL A 2 -10.28 13.80 -16.38
N TYR A 3 -8.95 13.89 -16.28
CA TYR A 3 -8.05 14.08 -17.43
C TYR A 3 -7.40 12.78 -17.95
N GLY A 4 -7.94 11.62 -17.57
CA GLY A 4 -7.32 10.31 -17.85
C GLY A 4 -6.21 9.94 -16.86
N ILE A 5 -5.84 8.65 -16.86
CA ILE A 5 -4.91 8.05 -15.88
C ILE A 5 -3.44 8.27 -16.29
N LYS A 6 -3.19 8.64 -17.55
CA LYS A 6 -1.87 8.68 -18.20
C LYS A 6 -0.78 9.46 -17.44
N GLY A 7 -1.13 10.56 -16.77
CA GLY A 7 -0.17 11.38 -16.03
C GLY A 7 0.27 10.74 -14.70
N ILE A 8 -0.69 10.22 -13.93
CA ILE A 8 -0.44 9.51 -12.67
C ILE A 8 0.27 8.19 -12.96
N GLU A 9 -0.17 7.49 -14.00
CA GLU A 9 0.38 6.21 -14.43
C GLU A 9 1.86 6.32 -14.79
N LYS A 10 2.26 7.35 -15.55
CA LYS A 10 3.67 7.57 -15.93
C LYS A 10 4.57 7.82 -14.73
N LEU A 11 4.11 8.61 -13.74
CA LEU A 11 4.86 8.83 -12.51
C LEU A 11 4.92 7.55 -11.67
N ASN A 12 3.83 6.80 -11.58
CA ASN A 12 3.80 5.55 -10.85
C ASN A 12 4.76 4.50 -11.43
N PHE A 13 4.91 4.46 -12.76
CA PHE A 13 5.88 3.59 -13.45
C PHE A 13 7.34 3.87 -13.06
N ILE A 14 7.67 5.08 -12.60
CA ILE A 14 9.01 5.43 -12.13
C ILE A 14 9.11 5.27 -10.60
N LEU A 15 8.09 5.73 -9.88
CA LEU A 15 8.08 5.78 -8.43
C LEU A 15 7.91 4.38 -7.79
N MET A 16 7.16 3.46 -8.39
CA MET A 16 6.99 2.11 -7.85
C MET A 16 8.29 1.30 -7.87
N PRO A 17 9.05 1.22 -9.00
CA PRO A 17 10.37 0.59 -8.98
C PRO A 17 11.33 1.27 -8.02
N LEU A 18 11.32 2.61 -7.94
CA LEU A 18 12.15 3.36 -7.00
C LEU A 18 11.82 2.99 -5.54
N LEU A 19 10.53 2.93 -5.19
CA LEU A 19 10.07 2.56 -3.86
C LEU A 19 10.47 1.13 -3.51
N PHE A 20 10.38 0.21 -4.48
CA PHE A 20 10.86 -1.15 -4.33
C PHE A 20 12.38 -1.21 -4.07
N CYS A 21 13.18 -0.46 -4.84
CA CYS A 21 14.63 -0.35 -4.61
C CYS A 21 14.96 0.22 -3.23
N ILE A 22 14.21 1.23 -2.77
CA ILE A 22 14.35 1.79 -1.42
C ILE A 22 14.02 0.72 -0.37
N PHE A 23 12.88 0.03 -0.47
CA PHE A 23 12.52 -1.05 0.46
C PHE A 23 13.58 -2.16 0.51
N PHE A 24 14.08 -2.59 -0.64
CA PHE A 24 15.11 -3.61 -0.73
C PHE A 24 16.43 -3.15 -0.07
N GLY A 25 16.88 -1.92 -0.35
CA GLY A 25 18.08 -1.36 0.27
C GLY A 25 17.94 -1.20 1.79
N LEU A 26 16.77 -0.75 2.26
CA LEU A 26 16.48 -0.63 3.69
C LEU A 26 16.40 -1.99 4.38
N LEU A 27 15.84 -3.01 3.72
CA LEU A 27 15.86 -4.38 4.25
C LEU A 27 17.28 -4.91 4.37
N CYS A 28 18.12 -4.71 3.35
CA CYS A 28 19.53 -5.11 3.41
C CYS A 28 20.26 -4.41 4.58
N TYR A 29 19.99 -3.12 4.80
CA TYR A 29 20.51 -2.42 5.97
C TYR A 29 19.95 -2.98 7.29
N ALA A 30 18.65 -3.23 7.36
CA ALA A 30 17.97 -3.79 8.53
C ALA A 30 18.57 -5.14 8.95
N MET A 31 18.94 -5.99 7.99
CA MET A 31 19.57 -7.29 8.26
C MET A 31 20.92 -7.19 8.99
N ASN A 32 21.59 -6.03 8.95
CA ASN A 32 22.85 -5.80 9.65
C ASN A 32 22.65 -5.26 11.09
N LEU A 33 21.42 -4.99 11.51
CA LEU A 33 21.12 -4.49 12.85
C LEU A 33 20.91 -5.64 13.83
N SER A 34 21.34 -5.46 15.08
CA SER A 34 21.13 -6.45 16.15
C SER A 34 19.66 -6.77 16.40
N SER A 35 18.76 -5.82 16.14
CA SER A 35 17.33 -6.01 16.32
C SER A 35 16.67 -6.89 15.25
N PHE A 36 17.36 -7.24 14.16
CA PHE A 36 16.76 -8.01 13.06
C PHE A 36 16.28 -9.39 13.49
N GLU A 37 17.06 -10.12 14.29
CA GLU A 37 16.68 -11.44 14.80
C GLU A 37 15.39 -11.37 15.61
N LYS A 38 15.25 -10.33 16.44
CA LYS A 38 14.05 -10.09 17.24
C LYS A 38 12.84 -9.82 16.35
N SER A 39 12.99 -9.06 15.27
CA SER A 39 11.92 -8.81 14.30
C SER A 39 11.54 -10.04 13.49
N PHE A 40 12.52 -10.86 13.13
CA PHE A 40 12.27 -12.12 12.45
C PHE A 40 11.48 -13.07 13.34
N ALA A 41 11.89 -13.25 14.61
CA ALA A 41 11.13 -14.02 15.58
C ALA A 41 9.73 -13.45 15.79
N PHE A 42 9.60 -12.14 15.99
CA PHE A 42 8.30 -11.50 16.17
C PHE A 42 7.33 -11.73 15.00
N MET A 43 7.81 -11.76 13.77
CA MET A 43 6.95 -11.87 12.58
C MET A 43 6.67 -13.32 12.16
N PHE A 44 7.59 -14.24 12.42
CA PHE A 44 7.53 -15.61 11.90
C PHE A 44 7.40 -16.70 12.98
N GLU A 45 7.55 -16.39 14.26
CA GLU A 45 7.30 -17.35 15.34
C GLU A 45 5.77 -17.53 15.51
N PRO A 46 5.21 -18.69 15.12
CA PRO A 46 3.78 -18.88 15.11
C PRO A 46 3.27 -19.11 16.53
N ASP A 47 2.43 -18.20 17.01
CA ASP A 47 1.76 -18.33 18.29
C ASP A 47 0.33 -18.84 18.10
N ILE A 48 0.15 -20.16 18.18
CA ILE A 48 -1.14 -20.83 17.97
C ILE A 48 -2.19 -20.33 18.99
N SER A 49 -1.76 -19.89 20.18
CA SER A 49 -2.67 -19.37 21.20
C SER A 49 -3.36 -18.06 20.79
N LYS A 50 -2.78 -17.33 19.83
CA LYS A 50 -3.35 -16.10 19.26
C LYS A 50 -4.23 -16.34 18.04
N ILE A 51 -4.31 -17.59 17.55
CA ILE A 51 -5.18 -17.92 16.42
C ILE A 51 -6.60 -18.12 16.95
N ASP A 52 -7.39 -17.06 16.88
CA ASP A 52 -8.81 -17.07 17.20
C ASP A 52 -9.66 -16.60 16.01
N SER A 53 -10.98 -16.65 16.17
CA SER A 53 -11.93 -16.21 15.13
C SER A 53 -11.71 -14.76 14.74
N LYS A 54 -11.32 -13.89 15.69
CA LYS A 54 -11.07 -12.48 15.43
C LYS A 54 -9.85 -12.31 14.53
N THR A 55 -8.75 -12.96 14.86
CA THR A 55 -7.50 -12.93 14.08
C THR A 55 -7.73 -13.43 12.65
N LEU A 56 -8.56 -14.45 12.47
CA LEU A 56 -8.91 -14.94 11.14
C LEU A 56 -9.72 -13.89 10.35
N ILE A 57 -10.71 -13.26 10.99
CA ILE A 57 -11.52 -12.20 10.36
C ILE A 57 -10.65 -10.98 10.01
N ASP A 58 -9.77 -10.56 10.90
CA ASP A 58 -8.86 -9.44 10.69
C ASP A 58 -7.88 -9.72 9.54
N ALA A 59 -7.32 -10.94 9.47
CA ALA A 59 -6.45 -11.36 8.38
C ALA A 59 -7.18 -11.40 7.03
N MET A 60 -8.41 -11.95 6.99
CA MET A 60 -9.24 -11.95 5.79
C MET A 60 -9.60 -10.53 5.36
N GLY A 61 -9.99 -9.66 6.30
CA GLY A 61 -10.27 -8.26 6.06
C GLY A 61 -9.08 -7.54 5.43
N GLN A 62 -7.87 -7.79 5.94
CA GLN A 62 -6.67 -7.22 5.36
C GLN A 62 -6.36 -7.76 3.95
N VAL A 63 -6.51 -9.06 3.70
CA VAL A 63 -6.31 -9.59 2.33
C VAL A 63 -7.31 -8.97 1.35
N PHE A 64 -8.58 -8.82 1.74
CA PHE A 64 -9.59 -8.19 0.89
C PHE A 64 -9.29 -6.72 0.63
N PHE A 65 -8.89 -5.96 1.66
CA PHE A 65 -8.54 -4.56 1.53
C PHE A 65 -7.28 -4.38 0.66
N SER A 66 -6.22 -5.14 0.95
CA SER A 66 -4.94 -5.07 0.23
C SER A 66 -5.09 -5.40 -1.26
N LEU A 67 -5.96 -6.35 -1.61
CA LEU A 67 -6.24 -6.72 -3.00
C LEU A 67 -7.40 -5.92 -3.63
N SER A 68 -8.01 -4.98 -2.91
CA SER A 68 -9.19 -4.23 -3.37
C SER A 68 -10.35 -5.14 -3.81
N LEU A 69 -10.50 -6.28 -3.15
CA LEU A 69 -11.57 -7.25 -3.41
C LEU A 69 -12.88 -6.76 -2.79
N GLY A 70 -13.99 -6.99 -3.51
CA GLY A 70 -15.34 -6.59 -3.06
C GLY A 70 -15.75 -5.16 -3.42
N ALA A 71 -14.81 -4.26 -3.73
CA ALA A 71 -15.11 -2.88 -4.15
C ALA A 71 -15.49 -2.72 -5.64
N GLY A 72 -15.50 -3.82 -6.41
CA GLY A 72 -15.76 -3.79 -7.86
C GLY A 72 -14.61 -3.29 -8.72
N THR A 73 -13.47 -2.92 -8.11
CA THR A 73 -12.26 -2.43 -8.80
C THR A 73 -11.69 -3.44 -9.78
N ILE A 74 -11.45 -4.67 -9.33
CA ILE A 74 -10.94 -5.74 -10.19
C ILE A 74 -11.90 -6.03 -11.34
N LEU A 75 -13.21 -6.06 -11.08
CA LEU A 75 -14.23 -6.29 -12.12
C LEU A 75 -14.23 -5.17 -13.17
N THR A 76 -14.12 -3.92 -12.71
CA THR A 76 -14.04 -2.75 -13.57
C THR A 76 -12.79 -2.81 -14.46
N TYR A 77 -11.63 -3.18 -13.92
CA TYR A 77 -10.41 -3.35 -14.72
C TYR A 77 -10.46 -4.57 -15.66
N ALA A 78 -11.01 -5.69 -15.19
CA ALA A 78 -11.17 -6.89 -16.01
C ALA A 78 -12.09 -6.64 -17.22
N SER A 79 -13.11 -5.77 -17.09
CA SER A 79 -13.99 -5.40 -18.20
C SER A 79 -13.28 -4.67 -19.35
N HIS A 80 -12.09 -4.09 -19.09
CA HIS A 80 -11.24 -3.43 -20.09
C HIS A 80 -10.07 -4.32 -20.56
N SER A 81 -9.95 -5.55 -20.06
CA SER A 81 -8.88 -6.48 -20.45
C SER A 81 -9.16 -7.14 -21.80
N ASN A 82 -8.10 -7.46 -22.53
CA ASN A 82 -8.20 -8.13 -23.82
C ASN A 82 -8.61 -9.61 -23.62
N ARG A 83 -9.50 -10.12 -24.47
CA ARG A 83 -10.08 -11.48 -24.34
C ARG A 83 -9.05 -12.61 -24.36
N GLU A 84 -7.86 -12.35 -24.90
CA GLU A 84 -6.77 -13.33 -25.02
C GLU A 84 -5.82 -13.37 -23.80
N GLN A 85 -5.99 -12.47 -22.82
CA GLN A 85 -5.11 -12.46 -21.65
C GLN A 85 -5.43 -13.60 -20.67
N ASN A 86 -4.38 -14.29 -20.22
CA ASN A 86 -4.49 -15.28 -19.15
C ASN A 86 -4.66 -14.57 -17.80
N LEU A 87 -5.92 -14.47 -17.35
CA LEU A 87 -6.28 -13.79 -16.11
C LEU A 87 -5.58 -14.39 -14.88
N LEU A 88 -5.43 -15.73 -14.82
CA LEU A 88 -4.76 -16.39 -13.70
C LEU A 88 -3.28 -15.98 -13.61
N SER A 89 -2.58 -15.99 -14.74
CA SER A 89 -1.16 -15.60 -14.79
C SER A 89 -0.98 -14.13 -14.40
N THR A 90 -1.84 -13.25 -14.90
CA THR A 90 -1.81 -11.83 -14.54
C THR A 90 -2.12 -11.61 -13.06
N SER A 91 -3.10 -12.31 -12.50
CA SER A 91 -3.43 -12.23 -11.07
C SER A 91 -2.27 -12.68 -10.19
N LEU A 92 -1.57 -13.77 -10.54
CA LEU A 92 -0.40 -14.23 -9.80
C LEU A 92 0.77 -13.24 -9.88
N LEU A 93 0.97 -12.62 -11.05
CA LEU A 93 2.01 -11.60 -11.25
C LEU A 93 1.78 -10.35 -10.39
N ILE A 94 0.53 -10.04 -10.04
CA ILE A 94 0.21 -8.94 -9.11
C ILE A 94 0.30 -9.40 -7.65
N LEU A 95 -0.24 -10.58 -7.33
CA LEU A 95 -0.37 -11.08 -5.97
C LEU A 95 0.98 -11.44 -5.32
N VAL A 96 1.85 -12.15 -6.04
CA VAL A 96 3.11 -12.66 -5.48
C VAL A 96 4.07 -11.51 -5.08
N PRO A 97 4.35 -10.52 -5.94
CA PRO A 97 5.17 -9.38 -5.54
C PRO A 97 4.54 -8.57 -4.39
N GLY A 98 3.21 -8.45 -4.36
CA GLY A 98 2.51 -7.76 -3.26
C GLY A 98 2.76 -8.41 -1.90
N ILE A 99 2.71 -9.75 -1.83
CA ILE A 99 3.01 -10.50 -0.60
C ILE A 99 4.49 -10.32 -0.22
N ILE A 100 5.41 -10.44 -1.18
CA ILE A 100 6.85 -10.26 -0.93
C ILE A 100 7.13 -8.87 -0.36
N ILE A 101 6.61 -7.82 -1.00
CA ILE A 101 6.78 -6.43 -0.55
C ILE A 101 6.18 -6.23 0.83
N SER A 102 5.02 -6.81 1.12
CA SER A 102 4.38 -6.75 2.44
C SER A 102 5.24 -7.38 3.53
N LEU A 103 5.80 -8.57 3.28
CA LEU A 103 6.70 -9.24 4.22
C LEU A 103 8.01 -8.48 4.41
N MET A 104 8.61 -7.96 3.33
CA MET A 104 9.81 -7.13 3.39
C MET A 104 9.57 -5.86 4.21
N ALA A 105 8.45 -5.17 3.97
CA ALA A 105 8.07 -3.98 4.71
C ALA A 105 7.84 -4.29 6.20
N GLY A 106 7.16 -5.40 6.53
CA GLY A 106 6.96 -5.84 7.91
C GLY A 106 8.27 -6.05 8.65
N LEU A 107 9.18 -6.86 8.10
CA LEU A 107 10.51 -7.10 8.68
C LEU A 107 11.30 -5.81 8.90
N MET A 108 11.36 -4.97 7.86
CA MET A 108 12.08 -3.71 7.91
C MET A 108 11.52 -2.77 8.98
N ILE A 109 10.19 -2.58 9.01
CA ILE A 109 9.52 -1.71 9.98
C ILE A 109 9.76 -2.21 11.40
N PHE A 110 9.51 -3.49 11.68
CA PHE A 110 9.72 -4.04 13.03
C PHE A 110 11.18 -3.94 13.46
N THR A 111 12.13 -4.12 12.54
CA THR A 111 13.56 -4.00 12.87
C THR A 111 13.89 -2.60 13.32
N PHE A 112 13.43 -1.58 12.58
CA PHE A 112 13.69 -0.19 12.95
C PHE A 112 12.91 0.25 14.20
N VAL A 113 11.73 -0.33 14.45
CA VAL A 113 10.97 -0.05 15.69
C VAL A 113 11.70 -0.61 16.91
N PHE A 114 12.23 -1.83 16.83
CA PHE A 114 12.97 -2.42 17.95
C PHE A 114 14.33 -1.75 18.16
N GLU A 115 14.97 -1.27 17.09
CA GLU A 115 16.28 -0.62 17.16
C GLU A 115 16.18 0.86 17.61
N TYR A 116 15.24 1.62 17.05
CA TYR A 116 15.19 3.08 17.18
C TYR A 116 13.89 3.62 17.79
N GLY A 117 12.85 2.78 17.90
CA GLY A 117 11.58 3.14 18.50
C GLY A 117 11.54 2.89 20.01
N ASN A 118 10.58 3.53 20.69
CA ASN A 118 10.19 3.08 22.02
C ASN A 118 9.40 1.77 21.86
N GLN A 119 9.79 0.71 22.59
CA GLN A 119 9.17 -0.62 22.49
C GLN A 119 7.63 -0.59 22.67
N SER A 120 7.10 0.44 23.32
CA SER A 120 5.68 0.71 23.53
C SER A 120 4.89 0.99 22.24
N ASN A 121 5.55 1.35 21.14
CA ASN A 121 4.88 1.81 19.92
C ASN A 121 4.59 0.68 18.92
N VAL A 122 5.05 -0.56 19.15
CA VAL A 122 4.84 -1.70 18.24
C VAL A 122 3.34 -1.93 17.92
N SER A 123 2.46 -1.48 18.81
CA SER A 123 1.00 -1.58 18.69
C SER A 123 0.32 -0.44 17.91
N GLU A 124 1.04 0.61 17.47
CA GLU A 124 0.46 1.80 16.81
C GLU A 124 0.10 1.58 15.32
N GLY A 125 0.21 0.35 14.81
CA GLY A 125 -0.32 -0.02 13.49
C GLY A 125 0.32 0.73 12.32
N SER A 126 -0.48 1.14 11.32
CA SER A 126 0.01 1.74 10.07
C SER A 126 0.70 3.10 10.22
N GLY A 127 0.55 3.77 11.38
CA GLY A 127 1.21 5.05 11.67
C GLY A 127 2.73 4.94 11.87
N LEU A 128 3.23 3.74 12.20
CA LEU A 128 4.65 3.48 12.48
C LEU A 128 5.58 3.90 11.36
N ILE A 129 5.13 3.72 10.12
CA ILE A 129 5.94 4.02 8.95
C ILE A 129 6.27 5.51 8.85
N PHE A 130 5.40 6.38 9.37
CA PHE A 130 5.57 7.84 9.35
C PHE A 130 6.37 8.38 10.53
N ILE A 131 6.64 7.54 11.54
CA ILE A 131 7.45 7.91 12.71
C ILE A 131 8.83 7.28 12.58
N THR A 132 8.89 5.97 12.39
CA THR A 132 10.12 5.20 12.45
C THR A 132 11.01 5.42 11.23
N LEU A 133 10.46 5.43 10.01
CA LEU A 133 11.29 5.60 8.81
C LEU A 133 11.95 6.98 8.72
N PRO A 134 11.27 8.11 8.98
CA PRO A 134 11.94 9.41 9.00
C PRO A 134 13.10 9.50 10.01
N VAL A 135 12.92 8.93 11.21
CA VAL A 135 13.98 8.86 12.23
C VAL A 135 15.16 8.04 11.74
N MET A 136 14.88 6.90 11.12
CA MET A 136 15.91 6.03 10.52
C MET A 136 16.66 6.75 9.41
N PHE A 137 15.95 7.39 8.47
CA PHE A 137 16.57 8.19 7.41
C PHE A 137 17.46 9.30 8.00
N GLY A 138 17.05 9.95 9.09
CA GLY A 138 17.86 10.96 9.78
C GLY A 138 19.26 10.47 10.20
N LYS A 139 19.46 9.15 10.41
CA LYS A 139 20.78 8.57 10.74
C LYS A 139 21.78 8.62 9.58
N PHE A 140 21.30 8.72 8.34
CA PHE A 140 22.16 8.84 7.15
C PHE A 140 22.51 10.29 6.77
N GLY A 141 22.21 11.27 7.64
CA GLY A 141 22.48 12.68 7.39
C GLY A 141 21.80 13.19 6.12
N MET A 142 22.54 13.93 5.29
CA MET A 142 21.98 14.58 4.08
C MET A 142 21.41 13.60 3.06
N LEU A 143 22.05 12.44 2.86
CA LEU A 143 21.54 11.38 1.97
C LEU A 143 20.23 10.81 2.50
N GLY A 144 20.11 10.69 3.81
CA GLY A 144 18.90 10.28 4.49
C GLY A 144 17.70 11.18 4.20
N SER A 145 17.89 12.50 4.26
CA SER A 145 16.83 13.46 3.92
C SER A 145 16.34 13.29 2.48
N ILE A 146 17.24 13.03 1.52
CA ILE A 146 16.88 12.77 0.12
C ILE A 146 16.03 11.50 0.02
N PHE A 147 16.47 10.40 0.64
CA PHE A 147 15.72 9.15 0.63
C PHE A 147 14.35 9.27 1.32
N SER A 148 14.26 10.03 2.41
CA SER A 148 13.00 10.30 3.10
C SER A 148 12.00 11.01 2.20
N VAL A 149 12.44 12.08 1.50
CA VAL A 149 11.58 12.82 0.56
C VAL A 149 11.14 11.92 -0.61
N LEU A 150 12.07 11.16 -1.19
CA LEU A 150 11.76 10.22 -2.29
C LEU A 150 10.78 9.14 -1.84
N PHE A 151 10.99 8.56 -0.67
CA PHE A 151 10.11 7.55 -0.09
C PHE A 151 8.71 8.10 0.18
N MET A 152 8.59 9.24 0.85
CA MET A 152 7.29 9.84 1.17
C MET A 152 6.56 10.29 -0.09
N THR A 153 7.28 10.79 -1.09
CA THR A 153 6.69 11.10 -2.40
C THR A 153 6.21 9.82 -3.08
N GLY A 154 7.01 8.76 -3.12
CA GLY A 154 6.61 7.48 -3.69
C GLY A 154 5.38 6.89 -3.00
N LEU A 155 5.35 6.93 -1.66
CA LEU A 155 4.23 6.47 -0.84
C LEU A 155 2.96 7.29 -1.11
N LEU A 156 3.07 8.61 -1.25
CA LEU A 156 1.96 9.49 -1.62
C LEU A 156 1.36 9.09 -2.99
N PHE A 157 2.20 8.89 -4.00
CA PHE A 157 1.74 8.49 -5.33
C PHE A 157 1.16 7.08 -5.36
N ALA A 158 1.75 6.15 -4.59
CA ALA A 158 1.19 4.82 -4.40
C ALA A 158 -0.23 4.92 -3.82
N GLY A 159 -0.42 5.70 -2.76
CA GLY A 159 -1.73 5.98 -2.16
C GLY A 159 -2.72 6.61 -3.14
N ILE A 160 -2.30 7.64 -3.89
CA ILE A 160 -3.15 8.29 -4.91
C ILE A 160 -3.58 7.27 -5.98
N SER A 161 -2.69 6.41 -6.44
CA SER A 161 -2.99 5.41 -7.47
C SER A 161 -4.02 4.37 -6.98
N SER A 162 -3.90 3.93 -5.73
CA SER A 162 -4.86 3.03 -5.09
C SER A 162 -6.21 3.70 -4.89
N THR A 163 -6.25 4.94 -4.41
CA THR A 163 -7.51 5.69 -4.22
C THR A 163 -8.21 5.96 -5.56
N VAL A 164 -7.46 6.28 -6.61
CA VAL A 164 -8.01 6.42 -7.97
C VAL A 164 -8.66 5.11 -8.42
N SER A 165 -8.03 3.97 -8.14
CA SER A 165 -8.54 2.64 -8.48
C SER A 165 -9.81 2.29 -7.71
N LEU A 166 -9.90 2.71 -6.46
CA LEU A 166 -11.07 2.48 -5.61
C LEU A 166 -12.27 3.37 -6.00
N LEU A 167 -12.02 4.57 -6.54
CA LEU A 167 -13.06 5.50 -6.98
C LEU A 167 -13.72 5.08 -8.30
N GLU A 168 -12.95 4.44 -9.18
CA GLU A 168 -13.34 4.15 -10.56
C GLU A 168 -14.64 3.31 -10.69
N PRO A 169 -14.87 2.25 -9.90
CA PRO A 169 -16.13 1.48 -9.95
C PRO A 169 -17.36 2.33 -9.66
N CYS A 170 -17.29 3.19 -8.63
CA CYS A 170 -18.38 4.08 -8.24
C CYS A 170 -18.69 5.10 -9.34
N VAL A 171 -17.64 5.72 -9.89
CA VAL A 171 -17.78 6.67 -11.00
C VAL A 171 -18.36 5.98 -12.23
N LYS A 172 -17.85 4.81 -12.60
CA LYS A 172 -18.31 4.05 -13.76
C LYS A 172 -19.78 3.65 -13.64
N TYR A 173 -20.17 3.12 -12.47
CA TYR A 173 -21.56 2.75 -12.19
C TYR A 173 -22.52 3.93 -12.33
N LEU A 174 -22.18 5.09 -11.76
CA LEU A 174 -23.02 6.29 -11.85
C LEU A 174 -23.02 6.90 -13.26
N CYS A 175 -21.90 6.83 -13.99
CA CYS A 175 -21.86 7.27 -15.40
C CYS A 175 -22.79 6.42 -16.26
N ASP A 176 -22.83 5.11 -16.06
CA ASP A 176 -23.66 4.21 -16.88
C ASP A 176 -25.17 4.33 -16.56
N ARG A 177 -25.51 4.85 -15.37
CA ARG A 177 -26.90 5.01 -14.90
C ARG A 177 -27.46 6.42 -15.03
N THR A 178 -26.63 7.42 -15.32
CA THR A 178 -27.04 8.82 -15.38
C THR A 178 -26.63 9.45 -16.72
N ARG A 179 -27.20 10.62 -17.05
CA ARG A 179 -26.84 11.37 -18.26
C ARG A 179 -25.72 12.38 -18.04
N PHE A 180 -25.17 12.44 -16.82
CA PHE A 180 -24.15 13.43 -16.48
C PHE A 180 -22.80 13.06 -17.07
N SER A 181 -21.98 14.06 -17.37
CA SER A 181 -20.63 13.84 -17.85
C SER A 181 -19.76 13.22 -16.75
N ARG A 182 -18.77 12.40 -17.16
CA ARG A 182 -17.83 11.74 -16.24
C ARG A 182 -17.18 12.71 -15.25
N SER A 183 -16.86 13.93 -15.70
CA SER A 183 -16.26 14.96 -14.86
C SER A 183 -17.16 15.35 -13.70
N VAL A 184 -18.44 15.63 -13.97
CA VAL A 184 -19.41 16.02 -12.94
C VAL A 184 -19.57 14.91 -11.90
N ILE A 185 -19.72 13.66 -12.37
CA ILE A 185 -19.87 12.50 -11.48
C ILE A 185 -18.62 12.29 -10.63
N THR A 186 -17.44 12.42 -11.23
CA THR A 186 -16.17 12.28 -10.49
C THR A 186 -16.07 13.31 -9.37
N TYR A 187 -16.40 14.59 -9.63
CA TYR A 187 -16.40 15.62 -8.59
C TYR A 187 -17.44 15.34 -7.51
N LEU A 188 -18.66 14.93 -7.87
CA LEU A 188 -19.71 14.60 -6.91
C LEU A 188 -19.32 13.45 -5.99
N VAL A 189 -18.81 12.34 -6.54
CA VAL A 189 -18.37 11.18 -5.74
C VAL A 189 -17.20 11.57 -4.85
N THR A 190 -16.21 12.30 -5.38
CA THR A 190 -15.05 12.75 -4.60
C THR A 190 -15.46 13.65 -3.44
N LEU A 191 -16.37 14.60 -3.68
CA LEU A 191 -16.88 15.51 -2.66
C LEU A 191 -17.72 14.76 -1.62
N GLY A 192 -18.52 13.78 -2.04
CA GLY A 192 -19.25 12.90 -1.12
C GLY A 192 -18.31 12.11 -0.21
N ILE A 193 -17.26 11.50 -0.76
CA ILE A 193 -16.24 10.79 0.03
C ILE A 193 -15.51 11.75 0.97
N PHE A 194 -15.16 12.95 0.49
CA PHE A 194 -14.50 13.96 1.31
C PHE A 194 -15.35 14.31 2.53
N ILE A 195 -16.64 14.59 2.35
CA ILE A 195 -17.56 14.92 3.46
C ILE A 195 -17.66 13.75 4.45
N VAL A 196 -17.78 12.52 3.96
CA VAL A 196 -17.87 11.32 4.80
C VAL A 196 -16.56 11.04 5.55
N GLY A 197 -15.41 11.47 5.02
CA GLY A 197 -14.09 11.27 5.62
C GLY A 197 -13.60 12.38 6.55
N ILE A 198 -14.39 13.43 6.80
CA ILE A 198 -14.10 14.46 7.81
C ILE A 198 -14.17 13.95 9.26
N PRO A 199 -15.20 13.18 9.68
CA PRO A 199 -15.26 12.62 11.03
C PRO A 199 -14.16 11.57 11.27
#